data_AF-E9CTU4-F1
#
_entry.id   AF-E9CTU4-F1
#
_cell.length_a   1.000
_cell.length_b   1.000
_cell.length_c   1.000
_cell.angle_alpha   90.00
_cell.angle_beta   90.00
_cell.angle_gamma   90.00
#
_symmetry.space_group_name_H-M   'P 1'
#
loop_
_entity.id
_entity.type
_entity.pdbx_description
1 polymer ?
#
loop_
_entity_poly.entity_id
_entity_poly.type
_entity_poly.pdbx_seq_one_letter_code
_entity_poly.pdbx_strand_id
1 'polypeptide(L)'
;MDCKQLGFDPTIITHRTECCIEIMKDGMKEQLVIDGVIRCACCIAGWAMMCWKVHHADKPDTPLIVKDSWQYLEHDEEGQLLCEATECEVTNVA
;
A
#
# COMPACT_ATOMS: atom_id res chain seq x y z
N MET A 1 10.48 11.13 -1.38
CA MET A 1 9.26 10.49 -0.85
C MET A 1 9.71 9.55 0.26
N ASP A 2 9.06 9.55 1.43
CA ASP A 2 9.41 8.57 2.48
C ASP A 2 8.73 7.24 2.17
N CYS A 3 9.50 6.17 1.95
CA CYS A 3 8.92 4.89 1.58
C CYS A 3 8.06 4.28 2.70
N LYS A 4 8.24 4.70 3.96
CA LYS A 4 7.35 4.28 5.06
C LYS A 4 5.90 4.70 4.87
N GLN A 5 5.66 5.76 4.09
CA GLN A 5 4.31 6.24 3.78
C GLN A 5 3.68 5.50 2.59
N LEU A 6 4.44 4.63 1.93
CA LEU A 6 3.96 3.86 0.80
C LEU A 6 3.25 2.56 1.20
N GLY A 7 3.26 2.18 2.47
CA GLY A 7 2.70 0.92 2.93
C GLY A 7 3.78 -0.10 3.28
N PHE A 8 3.35 -1.33 3.54
CA PHE A 8 4.21 -2.40 4.08
C PHE A 8 4.54 -3.50 3.07
N ASP A 9 4.19 -3.31 1.80
CA ASP A 9 4.51 -4.27 0.75
C ASP A 9 6.05 -4.45 0.67
N PRO A 10 6.58 -5.68 0.89
CA PRO A 10 8.01 -5.93 0.95
C PRO A 10 8.71 -5.82 -0.41
N THR A 11 7.95 -5.74 -1.51
CA THR A 11 8.49 -5.47 -2.85
C THR A 11 8.86 -3.99 -3.03
N ILE A 12 8.36 -3.10 -2.15
CA ILE A 12 8.75 -1.70 -2.11
C ILE A 12 10.12 -1.60 -1.45
N ILE A 13 11.08 -1.07 -2.21
CA ILE A 13 12.45 -0.90 -1.78
C ILE A 13 12.91 0.55 -1.99
N THR A 14 13.88 0.96 -1.18
CA THR A 14 14.51 2.28 -1.29
C THR A 14 15.83 2.15 -2.03
N HIS A 15 15.94 2.77 -3.21
CA HIS A 15 17.21 2.96 -3.91
C HIS A 15 17.66 4.42 -3.74
N ARG A 16 18.64 4.65 -2.86
CA ARG A 16 19.19 5.98 -2.51
C ARG A 16 18.11 6.95 -1.99
N THR A 17 17.40 7.61 -2.90
CA THR A 17 16.38 8.64 -2.65
C THR A 17 15.04 8.32 -3.29
N GLU A 18 14.96 7.25 -4.08
CA GLU A 18 13.78 6.85 -4.85
C GLU A 18 13.19 5.57 -4.24
N CYS A 19 11.86 5.49 -4.24
CA CYS A 19 11.14 4.28 -3.86
C CYS A 19 10.74 3.55 -5.14
N CYS A 20 11.03 2.26 -5.21
CA CYS A 20 10.71 1.42 -6.37
C CYS A 20 10.02 0.15 -5.91
N ILE A 21 9.21 -0.43 -6.78
CA ILE A 21 8.66 -1.78 -6.64
C ILE A 21 9.53 -2.71 -7.47
N GLU A 22 10.13 -3.72 -6.84
CA GLU A 22 10.88 -4.77 -7.53
C GLU A 22 10.09 -6.07 -7.54
N ILE A 23 9.78 -6.55 -8.74
CA ILE A 23 9.04 -7.80 -8.92
C ILE A 23 9.78 -8.74 -9.88
N MET A 24 9.51 -10.03 -9.75
CA MET A 24 9.93 -11.03 -10.73
C MET A 24 8.76 -11.33 -11.66
N LYS A 25 8.92 -11.06 -12.94
CA LYS A 25 7.93 -11.35 -13.98
C LYS A 25 8.61 -12.07 -15.13
N ASP A 26 8.06 -13.22 -15.52
CA ASP A 26 8.59 -14.08 -16.58
C ASP A 26 10.08 -14.44 -16.41
N GLY A 27 10.53 -14.60 -15.15
CA GLY A 27 11.93 -14.90 -14.82
C GLY A 27 12.88 -13.71 -14.93
N MET A 28 12.37 -12.52 -15.25
CA MET A 28 13.13 -11.27 -15.28
C MET A 28 12.76 -10.38 -14.10
N LYS A 29 13.75 -9.66 -13.58
CA LYS A 29 13.54 -8.65 -12.54
C LYS A 29 13.04 -7.36 -13.21
N GLU A 30 11.83 -6.94 -12.88
CA GLU A 30 11.28 -5.66 -13.30
C GLU A 30 11.39 -4.65 -12.15
N GLN A 31 11.79 -3.41 -12.49
CA GLN A 31 11.87 -2.30 -11.56
C GLN A 31 10.89 -1.20 -11.98
N LEU A 32 9.94 -0.90 -11.11
CA LEU A 32 8.92 0.13 -11.28
C LEU A 32 9.21 1.27 -10.32
N VAL A 33 9.55 2.44 -10.82
CA VAL A 33 9.82 3.64 -10.01
C VAL A 33 8.48 4.25 -9.59
N ILE A 34 8.32 4.57 -8.31
CA ILE A 34 7.09 5.14 -7.77
C ILE A 34 7.10 6.66 -7.92
N ASP A 35 6.18 7.17 -8.73
CA ASP A 35 6.00 8.61 -8.95
C ASP A 35 5.18 9.27 -7.82
N GLY A 36 4.25 8.52 -7.23
CA GLY A 36 3.42 9.01 -6.15
C GLY A 36 2.23 8.09 -5.81
N VAL A 37 1.61 8.35 -4.66
CA VAL A 37 0.36 7.70 -4.24
C VAL A 37 -0.81 8.37 -4.96
N ILE A 38 -1.67 7.57 -5.60
CA ILE A 38 -2.92 8.03 -6.22
C ILE A 38 -4.07 7.92 -5.24
N ARG A 39 -4.13 6.79 -4.52
CA ARG A 39 -5.22 6.49 -3.59
C ARG A 39 -4.70 5.65 -2.44
N CYS A 40 -5.18 5.98 -1.25
CA CYS A 40 -5.06 5.19 -0.04
C CYS A 40 -6.46 5.02 0.53
N ALA A 41 -6.89 3.78 0.75
CA ALA A 41 -8.06 3.46 1.52
C ALA A 41 -7.61 2.61 2.71
N CYS A 42 -7.59 3.23 3.89
CA CYS A 42 -7.32 2.54 5.14
C CYS A 42 -8.62 1.88 5.64
N CYS A 43 -8.49 0.70 6.21
CA CYS A 43 -9.57 0.02 6.91
C CYS A 43 -8.96 -0.79 8.06
N ILE A 44 -9.62 -0.77 9.22
CA ILE A 44 -9.14 -1.49 10.41
C ILE A 44 -9.57 -2.96 10.34
N ALA A 45 -10.76 -3.23 9.79
CA ALA A 45 -11.29 -4.57 9.53
C ALA A 45 -11.99 -4.57 8.17
N GLY A 46 -11.32 -5.13 7.16
CA GLY A 46 -11.78 -5.11 5.77
C GLY A 46 -10.63 -4.95 4.77
N TRP A 47 -10.98 -4.56 3.54
CA TRP A 47 -10.00 -4.34 2.47
C TRP A 47 -9.34 -2.97 2.59
N ALA A 48 -8.09 -2.97 3.04
CA ALA A 48 -7.21 -1.84 2.86
C ALA A 48 -6.58 -1.91 1.46
N MET A 49 -6.32 -0.75 0.87
CA MET A 49 -5.86 -0.64 -0.51
C MET A 49 -4.96 0.57 -0.71
N MET A 50 -3.86 0.36 -1.44
CA MET A 50 -2.97 1.40 -1.92
C MET A 50 -2.84 1.34 -3.43
N CYS A 51 -2.91 2.50 -4.07
CA CYS A 51 -2.60 2.63 -5.49
C CYS A 51 -1.45 3.61 -5.68
N TRP A 52 -0.46 3.21 -6.46
CA TRP A 52 0.67 4.04 -6.84
C TRP A 52 0.66 4.30 -8.34
N LYS A 53 1.02 5.52 -8.71
CA LYS A 53 1.48 5.82 -10.05
C LYS A 53 2.94 5.40 -10.14
N VAL A 54 3.27 4.61 -11.14
CA VAL A 54 4.63 4.13 -11.37
C VAL A 54 5.00 4.23 -12.84
N HIS A 55 6.29 4.14 -13.14
CA HIS A 55 6.80 3.92 -14.49
C HIS A 55 7.90 2.86 -14.47
N HIS A 56 8.12 2.19 -15.60
CA HIS A 56 9.30 1.33 -15.74
C HIS A 56 10.56 2.20 -15.80
N ALA A 57 11.60 1.81 -15.08
CA ALA A 57 12.89 2.51 -15.12
C ALA A 57 13.43 2.66 -16.56
N ASP A 58 13.21 1.66 -17.42
CA ASP A 58 13.63 1.67 -18.83
C ASP A 58 12.67 2.41 -19.78
N LYS A 59 11.43 2.70 -19.34
CA LYS A 59 10.37 3.29 -20.17
C LYS A 59 9.58 4.35 -19.38
N PRO A 60 10.19 5.51 -19.10
CA PRO A 60 9.56 6.56 -18.29
C PRO A 60 8.29 7.16 -18.90
N ASP A 61 8.15 7.11 -20.22
CA ASP A 61 6.99 7.68 -20.93
C ASP A 61 5.72 6.83 -20.83
N THR A 62 5.79 5.63 -20.22
CA THR A 62 4.64 4.74 -20.05
C THR A 62 4.26 4.64 -18.58
N PRO A 63 3.34 5.50 -18.10
CA PRO A 63 2.85 5.42 -16.73
C PRO A 63 1.95 4.18 -16.57
N LEU A 64 2.09 3.53 -15.42
CA LEU A 64 1.30 2.39 -14.98
C LEU A 64 0.71 2.69 -13.59
N ILE A 65 -0.33 1.93 -13.25
CA ILE A 65 -0.91 1.95 -11.91
C ILE A 65 -0.69 0.58 -11.28
N VAL A 66 -0.01 0.57 -10.14
CA VAL A 66 0.06 -0.63 -9.29
C VAL A 66 -0.95 -0.46 -8.18
N LYS A 67 -1.78 -1.48 -8.00
CA LYS A 67 -2.73 -1.59 -6.90
C LYS A 67 -2.27 -2.72 -6.00
N ASP A 68 -2.10 -2.41 -4.73
CA ASP A 68 -1.99 -3.38 -3.66
C ASP A 68 -3.26 -3.34 -2.80
N SER A 69 -3.69 -4.51 -2.36
CA SER A 69 -4.85 -4.67 -1.50
C SER A 69 -4.62 -5.81 -0.54
N TRP A 70 -4.79 -5.54 0.75
CA TRP A 70 -4.62 -6.52 1.82
C TRP A 70 -5.85 -6.53 2.73
N GLN A 71 -6.04 -7.68 3.38
CA GLN A 71 -7.11 -7.91 4.35
C GLN A 71 -6.52 -8.67 5.53
N TYR A 72 -6.80 -8.22 6.75
CA TYR A 72 -6.54 -9.02 7.94
C TYR A 72 -7.59 -10.13 8.00
N LEU A 73 -7.13 -11.39 7.95
CA LEU A 73 -8.03 -12.54 7.99
C LEU A 73 -8.63 -12.74 9.39
N GLU A 74 -7.97 -12.23 10.42
CA GLU A 74 -8.41 -12.31 11.80
C GLU A 74 -9.56 -11.34 12.16
N HIS A 75 -9.85 -10.38 11.27
CA HIS A 75 -10.85 -9.33 11.49
C HIS A 75 -11.78 -9.20 10.27
N ASP A 76 -12.77 -10.08 10.19
CA ASP A 76 -13.77 -10.10 9.13
C ASP A 76 -14.90 -9.07 9.33
N GLU A 77 -15.17 -8.66 10.58
CA GLU A 77 -16.17 -7.64 10.91
C GLU A 77 -15.59 -6.41 11.63
N GLU A 78 -15.77 -5.23 11.05
CA GLU A 78 -15.38 -3.95 11.66
C GLU A 78 -16.20 -3.57 12.90
N GLY A 79 -17.46 -4.01 12.95
CA GLY A 79 -18.38 -3.69 14.04
C GLY A 79 -17.86 -4.09 15.42
N GLN A 80 -17.15 -5.22 15.52
CA GLN A 80 -16.61 -5.69 16.80
C GLN A 80 -15.56 -4.72 17.36
N LEU A 81 -14.66 -4.20 16.52
CA LEU A 81 -13.64 -3.24 16.94
C LEU A 81 -14.26 -1.90 17.38
N LEU A 82 -15.35 -1.49 16.74
CA LEU A 82 -16.11 -0.31 17.14
C LEU A 82 -16.80 -0.51 18.50
N CYS A 83 -17.34 -1.70 18.76
CA CYS A 83 -17.89 -2.06 20.07
C CYS A 83 -16.82 -1.99 21.15
N GLU A 84 -15.65 -2.62 20.94
CA GLU A 84 -14.54 -2.61 21.89
C GLU A 84 -14.04 -1.18 22.18
N ALA A 85 -13.90 -0.34 21.15
CA ALA A 85 -13.52 1.06 21.31
C ALA A 85 -14.56 1.87 22.11
N THR A 86 -15.85 1.57 21.90
CA THR A 86 -16.96 2.19 22.63
C THR A 86 -16.97 1.75 24.10
N GLU A 87 -16.77 0.46 24.37
CA GLU A 87 -16.64 -0.09 25.73
C GLU A 87 -15.45 0.51 26.49
N CYS A 88 -14.38 0.82 25.77
CA CYS A 88 -13.20 1.48 26.32
C CYS A 88 -13.33 3.02 26.45
N GLU A 89 -14.51 3.58 26.16
CA GLU A 89 -14.82 5.03 26.21
C GLU A 89 -13.82 5.89 25.41
N VAL A 90 -13.31 5.37 24.29
CA VAL A 90 -12.32 6.07 23.47
C VAL A 90 -12.96 7.27 22.78
N THR A 91 -12.38 8.46 22.96
CA THR A 91 -12.94 9.72 22.45
C THR A 91 -12.81 9.87 20.93
N ASN A 92 -11.75 9.30 20.34
CA ASN A 92 -11.48 9.38 18.90
C ASN A 92 -11.44 7.97 18.32
N VAL A 93 -12.44 7.65 17.50
CA VAL A 93 -12.48 6.45 16.68
C VAL A 93 -12.37 6.94 15.23
N ALA A 94 -11.29 6.57 14.56
CA ALA A 94 -10.94 7.03 13.21
C ALA A 94 -10.30 5.90 12.41
#